data_AF-A0AAP0LE72-F1
#
_entry.id   AF-A0AAP0LE72-F1
#
_cell.length_a   1.000
_cell.length_b   1.000
_cell.length_c   1.000
_cell.angle_alpha   90.00
_cell.angle_beta   90.00
_cell.angle_gamma   90.00
#
_symmetry.space_group_name_H-M   'P 1'
#
loop_
_entity.id
_entity.type
_entity.pdbx_description
1 polymer ?
#
loop_
_entity_poly.entity_id
_entity_poly.type
_entity_poly.pdbx_seq_one_letter_code
_entity_poly.pdbx_strand_id
1 'polypeptide(L)'
;MTMTKNVDDAGVLDRLLPEFACTSDVLSGTNTDGTLHPGILQQWFGIHWWNSRQCSILGTIILVVLPLVMLRRVESLRFTSAVSVLLAVVFVIISSVMAIIAIFEGKTETPKLVPISPTKPRFLSFHPIASELSKTSDMTFAVKLSLILCAAIYSAVGVFGYLLFGESTMADILVNFNQNFGSEAGSLLNDTVRLSYVFHLMLVFPLLNFSLRCNIDELLFPKRPPLASHPTRFMSITISLLGLIYVAAILIPSIWYSFQFIGSTSAVCIAFIFPGAIALRDAHGISTRRDKIMASLMIFLAGLASIIAISSNITNAVS
;
A
#
# COMPACT_ATOMS: atom_id res chain seq x y z
N MET A 1 23.69 10.85 -20.75
CA MET A 1 22.40 11.32 -20.19
C MET A 1 21.48 10.11 -19.98
N THR A 2 21.95 9.10 -19.22
CA THR A 2 21.36 7.75 -19.22
C THR A 2 21.61 7.01 -17.90
N MET A 3 21.58 7.70 -16.76
CA MET A 3 21.90 7.11 -15.45
C MET A 3 21.12 7.75 -14.29
N THR A 4 19.91 8.27 -14.53
CA THR A 4 19.07 8.89 -13.47
C THR A 4 17.62 8.40 -13.46
N LYS A 5 17.31 7.28 -14.12
CA LYS A 5 15.93 6.73 -14.16
C LYS A 5 15.67 5.52 -13.27
N ASN A 6 16.68 4.99 -12.56
CA ASN A 6 16.63 3.61 -12.05
C ASN A 6 16.60 3.50 -10.52
N VAL A 7 16.02 4.45 -9.78
CA VAL A 7 15.96 4.37 -8.30
C VAL A 7 14.54 4.26 -7.73
N ASP A 8 13.48 4.53 -8.50
CA ASP A 8 12.14 4.63 -7.92
C ASP A 8 11.39 3.28 -7.75
N ASP A 9 11.88 2.18 -8.31
CA ASP A 9 10.99 1.03 -8.57
C ASP A 9 11.32 -0.28 -7.82
N ALA A 10 12.31 -0.29 -6.93
CA ALA A 10 12.68 -1.51 -6.18
C ALA A 10 11.62 -1.98 -5.16
N GLY A 11 10.64 -1.13 -4.83
CA GLY A 11 9.59 -1.42 -3.85
C GLY A 11 8.22 -1.76 -4.43
N VAL A 12 8.10 -1.95 -5.75
CA VAL A 12 6.78 -2.11 -6.40
C VAL A 12 6.20 -3.50 -6.17
N LEU A 13 7.00 -4.57 -6.29
CA LEU A 13 6.54 -5.96 -6.07
C LEU A 13 5.98 -6.14 -4.66
N ASP A 14 6.66 -5.55 -3.69
CA ASP A 14 6.28 -5.57 -2.29
C ASP A 14 4.90 -4.93 -2.06
N ARG A 15 4.57 -3.85 -2.77
CA ARG A 15 3.28 -3.16 -2.61
C ARG A 15 2.09 -3.92 -3.21
N LEU A 16 2.31 -4.84 -4.14
CA LEU A 16 1.22 -5.57 -4.81
C LEU A 16 0.58 -6.65 -3.94
N LEU A 17 1.33 -7.24 -3.02
CA LEU A 17 0.83 -8.32 -2.17
C LEU A 17 -0.24 -7.85 -1.16
N PRO A 18 -0.02 -6.74 -0.41
CA PRO A 18 -1.05 -6.17 0.44
C PRO A 18 -2.35 -5.81 -0.30
N GLU A 19 -2.27 -5.35 -1.55
CA GLU A 19 -3.46 -4.94 -2.30
C GLU A 19 -4.41 -6.11 -2.56
N PHE A 20 -3.90 -7.27 -2.99
CA PHE A 20 -4.73 -8.45 -3.20
C PHE A 20 -5.23 -9.04 -1.89
N ALA A 21 -4.40 -9.04 -0.85
CA ALA A 21 -4.81 -9.51 0.47
C ALA A 21 -5.97 -8.65 1.01
N CYS A 22 -5.84 -7.31 1.02
CA CYS A 22 -6.91 -6.38 1.39
C CYS A 22 -8.17 -6.58 0.55
N THR A 23 -8.02 -6.64 -0.77
CA THR A 23 -9.16 -6.84 -1.68
C THR A 23 -9.90 -8.14 -1.37
N SER A 24 -9.15 -9.21 -1.10
CA SER A 24 -9.73 -10.51 -0.77
C SER A 24 -10.40 -10.54 0.60
N ASP A 25 -9.82 -9.88 1.60
CA ASP A 25 -10.36 -9.86 2.96
C ASP A 25 -11.66 -9.03 3.00
N VAL A 26 -11.75 -7.95 2.21
CA VAL A 26 -12.99 -7.18 2.07
C VAL A 26 -14.08 -7.96 1.32
N LEU A 27 -13.74 -8.68 0.26
CA LEU A 27 -14.70 -9.42 -0.57
C LEU A 27 -15.17 -10.73 0.08
N SER A 28 -14.24 -11.50 0.65
CA SER A 28 -14.46 -12.85 1.19
C SER A 28 -14.52 -12.89 2.71
N GLY A 29 -14.22 -11.80 3.40
CA GLY A 29 -14.20 -11.77 4.86
C GLY A 29 -12.94 -12.41 5.42
N THR A 30 -12.71 -12.14 6.70
CA THR A 30 -11.58 -12.69 7.45
C THR A 30 -12.06 -13.36 8.73
N ASN A 31 -11.31 -14.36 9.17
CA ASN A 31 -11.48 -14.99 10.48
C ASN A 31 -10.37 -14.47 11.38
N THR A 32 -10.64 -13.36 12.07
CA THR A 32 -9.75 -12.80 13.10
C THR A 32 -10.32 -13.15 14.47
N ASP A 33 -9.50 -13.77 15.32
CA ASP A 33 -9.79 -14.04 16.74
C ASP A 33 -11.07 -14.84 17.03
N GLY A 34 -11.46 -15.74 16.13
CA GLY A 34 -12.61 -16.64 16.31
C GLY A 34 -13.97 -16.02 15.99
N THR A 35 -14.02 -14.74 15.61
CA THR A 35 -15.23 -14.09 15.06
C THR A 35 -15.16 -14.01 13.54
N LEU A 36 -16.13 -14.62 12.86
CA LEU A 36 -16.25 -14.54 11.40
C LEU A 36 -16.74 -13.13 11.03
N HIS A 37 -15.88 -12.36 10.36
CA HIS A 37 -16.28 -11.09 9.75
C HIS A 37 -16.63 -11.35 8.28
N PRO A 38 -17.92 -11.41 7.90
CA PRO A 38 -18.32 -11.73 6.54
C PRO A 38 -17.85 -10.67 5.53
N GLY A 39 -17.33 -11.14 4.39
CA GLY A 39 -17.01 -10.26 3.26
C GLY A 39 -18.27 -9.72 2.56
N ILE A 40 -18.14 -8.71 1.70
CA ILE A 40 -19.28 -8.17 0.93
C ILE A 40 -19.99 -9.29 0.16
N LEU A 41 -19.23 -10.18 -0.50
CA LEU A 41 -19.81 -11.27 -1.28
C LEU A 41 -20.56 -12.27 -0.40
N GLN A 42 -20.05 -12.53 0.81
CA GLN A 42 -20.70 -13.42 1.77
C GLN A 42 -21.94 -12.76 2.39
N GLN A 43 -21.93 -11.45 2.59
CA GLN A 43 -23.07 -10.71 3.13
C GLN A 43 -24.22 -10.63 2.11
N TRP A 44 -23.91 -10.44 0.83
CA TRP A 44 -24.92 -10.30 -0.22
C TRP A 44 -25.44 -11.64 -0.74
N PHE A 45 -24.55 -12.63 -0.88
CA PHE A 45 -24.89 -13.92 -1.51
C PHE A 45 -24.83 -15.10 -0.56
N GLY A 46 -24.48 -14.91 0.71
CA GLY A 46 -24.27 -16.00 1.66
C GLY A 46 -22.91 -16.70 1.51
N ILE A 47 -22.64 -17.63 2.42
CA ILE A 47 -21.39 -18.39 2.46
C ILE A 47 -21.43 -19.50 1.40
N HIS A 48 -20.59 -19.34 0.38
CA HIS A 48 -20.45 -20.30 -0.71
C HIS A 48 -18.96 -20.58 -1.00
N TRP A 49 -18.66 -21.71 -1.66
CA TRP A 49 -17.30 -22.09 -2.03
C TRP A 49 -16.61 -21.05 -2.93
N TRP A 50 -17.36 -20.43 -3.84
CA TRP A 50 -16.86 -19.40 -4.76
C TRP A 50 -16.58 -18.06 -4.07
N ASN A 51 -17.15 -17.84 -2.88
CA ASN A 51 -16.88 -16.69 -2.02
C ASN A 51 -15.67 -16.89 -1.10
N SER A 52 -14.94 -18.00 -1.24
CA SER A 52 -13.67 -18.23 -0.52
C SER A 52 -12.58 -17.26 -0.98
N ARG A 53 -11.67 -16.88 -0.06
CA ARG A 53 -10.54 -15.97 -0.31
C ARG A 53 -9.76 -16.33 -1.58
N GLN A 54 -9.47 -17.62 -1.78
CA GLN A 54 -8.72 -18.11 -2.94
C GLN A 54 -9.46 -17.89 -4.27
N CYS A 55 -10.78 -18.12 -4.27
CA CYS A 55 -11.64 -17.94 -5.45
C CYS A 55 -11.87 -16.45 -5.74
N SER A 56 -12.01 -15.63 -4.70
CA SER A 56 -12.17 -14.17 -4.83
C SER A 56 -10.91 -13.50 -5.39
N ILE A 57 -9.71 -13.88 -4.92
CA ILE A 57 -8.45 -13.40 -5.49
C ILE A 57 -8.36 -13.82 -6.97
N LEU A 58 -8.61 -15.10 -7.27
CA LEU A 58 -8.54 -15.61 -8.64
C LEU A 58 -9.55 -14.91 -9.57
N GLY A 59 -10.79 -14.73 -9.11
CA GLY A 59 -11.85 -14.02 -9.83
C GLY A 59 -11.48 -12.56 -10.09
N THR A 60 -10.92 -11.86 -9.10
CA THR A 60 -10.42 -10.49 -9.26
C THR A 60 -9.30 -10.42 -10.28
N ILE A 61 -8.36 -11.38 -10.23
CA ILE A 61 -7.27 -11.45 -11.19
C ILE A 61 -7.79 -11.63 -12.61
N ILE A 62 -8.68 -12.59 -12.83
CA ILE A 62 -9.17 -12.94 -14.17
C ILE A 62 -10.13 -11.88 -14.73
N LEU A 63 -11.07 -11.40 -13.92
CA LEU A 63 -12.16 -10.54 -14.39
C LEU A 63 -11.78 -9.06 -14.46
N VAL A 64 -10.92 -8.58 -13.57
CA VAL A 64 -10.60 -7.15 -13.45
C VAL A 64 -9.15 -6.89 -13.81
N VAL A 65 -8.21 -7.53 -13.12
CA VAL A 65 -6.79 -7.18 -13.25
C VAL A 65 -6.22 -7.59 -14.61
N LEU A 66 -6.48 -8.81 -15.07
CA LEU A 66 -5.95 -9.34 -16.32
C LEU A 66 -6.35 -8.46 -17.52
N PRO A 67 -7.64 -8.10 -17.74
CA PRO A 67 -7.98 -7.22 -18.85
C PRO A 67 -7.35 -5.83 -18.73
N LEU A 68 -7.22 -5.27 -17.52
CA LEU A 68 -6.60 -3.97 -17.32
C LEU A 68 -5.08 -3.99 -17.55
N VAL A 69 -4.39 -5.05 -17.16
CA VAL A 69 -2.92 -5.19 -17.31
C VAL A 69 -2.51 -5.55 -18.75
N MET A 70 -3.43 -6.13 -19.53
CA MET A 70 -3.26 -6.39 -20.96
C MET A 70 -3.18 -5.11 -21.79
N LEU A 71 -3.60 -3.96 -21.24
CA LEU A 71 -3.43 -2.67 -21.89
C LEU A 71 -1.94 -2.33 -22.05
N ARG A 72 -1.50 -2.19 -23.30
CA ARG A 72 -0.08 -1.93 -23.64
C ARG A 72 0.34 -0.46 -23.48
N ARG A 73 -0.61 0.47 -23.39
CA ARG A 73 -0.35 1.92 -23.34
C ARG A 73 -0.71 2.50 -21.97
N VAL A 74 0.25 3.15 -21.33
CA VAL A 74 0.07 3.89 -20.06
C VAL A 74 -0.98 4.98 -20.18
N GLU A 75 -1.11 5.60 -21.36
CA GLU A 75 -2.12 6.64 -21.61
C GLU A 75 -3.56 6.13 -21.46
N SER A 76 -3.81 4.83 -21.62
CA SER A 76 -5.14 4.26 -21.36
C SER A 76 -5.42 4.12 -19.86
N LEU A 77 -4.36 4.00 -19.05
CA LEU A 77 -4.43 3.87 -17.59
C LEU A 77 -4.56 5.23 -16.89
N ARG A 78 -4.40 6.36 -17.59
CA ARG A 78 -4.62 7.70 -17.00
C ARG A 78 -6.03 7.87 -16.46
N PHE A 79 -7.02 7.26 -17.13
CA PHE A 79 -8.42 7.31 -16.69
C PHE A 79 -8.63 6.45 -15.44
N THR A 80 -8.07 5.24 -15.40
CA THR A 80 -8.16 4.36 -14.22
C THR A 80 -7.47 4.99 -13.02
N SER A 81 -6.33 5.67 -13.22
CA SER A 81 -5.64 6.43 -12.18
C SER A 81 -6.49 7.59 -11.65
N ALA A 82 -7.14 8.37 -12.53
CA ALA A 82 -7.98 9.48 -12.11
C ALA A 82 -9.22 9.00 -11.32
N VAL A 83 -9.87 7.94 -11.79
CA VAL A 83 -10.99 7.30 -11.09
C VAL A 83 -10.55 6.74 -9.74
N SER A 84 -9.37 6.11 -9.68
CA SER A 84 -8.81 5.60 -8.42
C SER A 84 -8.60 6.72 -7.39
N VAL A 85 -8.04 7.86 -7.78
CA VAL A 85 -7.87 9.01 -6.86
C VAL A 85 -9.22 9.55 -6.39
N LEU A 86 -10.21 9.64 -7.29
CA LEU A 86 -11.57 10.05 -6.92
C LEU A 86 -12.18 9.10 -5.88
N LEU A 87 -12.05 7.79 -6.08
CA LEU A 87 -12.54 6.78 -5.13
C LEU A 87 -11.86 6.90 -3.77
N ALA A 88 -10.56 7.19 -3.71
CA ALA A 88 -9.86 7.44 -2.44
C ALA A 88 -10.40 8.68 -1.71
N VAL A 89 -10.68 9.77 -2.44
CA VAL A 89 -11.28 10.97 -1.85
C VAL A 89 -12.70 10.69 -1.34
N VAL A 90 -13.51 9.95 -2.11
CA VAL A 90 -14.86 9.52 -1.69
C VAL A 90 -14.79 8.67 -0.43
N PHE A 91 -13.87 7.70 -0.36
CA PHE A 91 -13.63 6.89 0.83
C PHE A 91 -13.35 7.74 2.07
N VAL A 92 -12.48 8.75 1.96
CA VAL A 92 -12.15 9.67 3.06
C VAL A 92 -13.38 10.48 3.48
N ILE A 93 -14.13 11.04 2.52
CA ILE A 93 -15.33 11.84 2.81
C ILE A 93 -16.37 11.00 3.55
N ILE A 94 -16.69 9.81 3.06
CA ILE A 94 -17.72 8.97 3.70
C ILE A 94 -17.26 8.51 5.09
N SER A 95 -15.99 8.14 5.24
CA SER A 95 -15.41 7.79 6.56
C SER A 95 -15.48 8.95 7.54
N SER A 96 -15.24 10.17 7.07
CA SER A 96 -15.31 11.39 7.89
C SER A 96 -16.75 11.70 8.30
N VAL A 97 -17.71 11.57 7.37
CA VAL A 97 -19.15 11.74 7.65
C VAL A 97 -19.63 10.72 8.68
N MET A 98 -19.28 9.44 8.53
CA MET A 98 -19.63 8.42 9.52
C MET A 98 -19.02 8.69 10.89
N ALA A 99 -17.77 9.12 10.96
CA ALA A 99 -17.15 9.52 12.22
C ALA A 99 -17.88 10.70 12.87
N ILE A 100 -18.29 11.72 12.11
CA ILE A 100 -19.07 12.85 12.62
C ILE A 100 -20.43 12.39 13.14
N ILE A 101 -21.15 11.53 12.40
CA ILE A 101 -22.43 10.98 12.84
C ILE A 101 -22.25 10.16 14.14
N ALA A 102 -21.21 9.33 14.22
CA ALA A 102 -20.91 8.54 15.41
C ALA A 102 -20.62 9.43 16.65
N ILE A 103 -19.94 10.57 16.45
CA ILE A 103 -19.72 11.57 17.51
C ILE A 103 -21.06 12.14 17.99
N PHE A 104 -21.96 12.52 17.08
CA PHE A 104 -23.28 13.05 17.44
C PHE A 104 -24.18 12.03 18.14
N GLU A 105 -24.06 10.74 17.80
CA GLU A 105 -24.78 9.66 18.46
C GLU A 105 -24.21 9.28 19.84
N GLY A 106 -23.08 9.88 20.24
CA GLY A 106 -22.42 9.59 21.52
C GLY A 106 -21.83 8.19 21.62
N LYS A 107 -21.63 7.50 20.49
CA LYS A 107 -21.07 6.14 20.41
C LYS A 107 -19.54 6.12 20.40
N THR A 108 -18.89 7.27 20.49
CA THR A 108 -17.42 7.37 20.42
C THR A 108 -16.78 7.19 21.79
N GLU A 109 -15.82 6.28 21.88
CA GLU A 109 -14.81 6.27 22.93
C GLU A 109 -14.08 7.63 22.94
N THR A 110 -13.93 8.25 24.12
CA THR A 110 -13.32 9.59 24.19
C THR A 110 -11.89 9.57 23.66
N PRO A 111 -11.49 10.49 22.76
CA PRO A 111 -10.14 10.48 22.21
C PRO A 111 -9.17 10.79 23.35
N LYS A 112 -8.38 9.78 23.74
CA LYS A 112 -7.19 10.00 24.57
C LYS A 112 -6.16 10.74 23.72
N LEU A 113 -6.26 12.06 23.70
CA LEU A 113 -5.37 12.95 22.96
C LEU A 113 -3.92 12.93 23.50
N VAL A 114 -3.65 12.15 24.56
CA VAL A 114 -2.33 11.97 25.16
C VAL A 114 -2.18 10.49 25.57
N PRO A 115 -1.24 9.73 25.00
CA PRO A 115 -0.90 8.43 25.53
C PRO A 115 -0.12 8.62 26.84
N ILE A 116 -0.83 8.62 27.97
CA ILE A 116 -0.20 8.52 29.30
C ILE A 116 -0.04 7.03 29.60
N SER A 117 1.04 6.44 29.08
CA SER A 117 1.67 5.27 29.71
C SER A 117 3.15 5.18 29.32
N PRO A 118 4.02 4.71 30.24
CA PRO A 118 5.47 4.80 30.13
C PRO A 118 6.00 3.65 29.27
N THR A 119 5.61 3.61 28.00
CA THR A 119 6.19 2.67 27.05
C THR A 119 6.41 3.40 25.74
N LYS A 120 7.62 3.98 25.67
CA LYS A 120 8.35 4.50 24.50
C LYS A 120 7.47 4.97 23.33
N PRO A 121 7.41 6.28 23.02
CA PRO A 121 6.73 6.74 21.82
C PRO A 121 7.37 6.07 20.59
N ARG A 122 6.60 5.24 19.87
CA ARG A 122 6.95 4.87 18.50
C ARG A 122 6.72 6.12 17.68
N PHE A 123 7.82 6.80 17.37
CA PHE A 123 7.82 7.98 16.52
C PHE A 123 7.04 7.69 15.23
N LEU A 124 5.93 8.42 15.05
CA LEU A 124 5.34 8.65 13.73
C LEU A 124 6.46 9.15 12.83
N SER A 125 6.91 8.29 11.92
CA SER A 125 8.00 8.59 10.98
C SER A 125 7.45 9.51 9.88
N PHE A 126 7.18 10.77 10.23
CA PHE A 126 7.07 11.84 9.25
C PHE A 126 8.46 12.06 8.67
N HIS A 127 8.79 11.35 7.60
CA HIS A 127 9.95 11.66 6.78
C HIS A 127 9.78 13.06 6.19
N PRO A 128 10.67 14.03 6.48
CA PRO A 128 10.67 15.29 5.77
C PRO A 128 11.45 15.08 4.45
N ILE A 129 10.76 14.79 3.35
CA ILE A 129 11.33 14.82 1.99
C ILE A 129 11.28 16.27 1.46
N ALA A 130 11.70 17.23 2.27
CA ALA A 130 11.64 18.65 1.92
C ALA A 130 13.01 19.27 1.59
N SER A 131 14.12 18.53 1.72
CA SER A 131 15.48 19.11 1.67
C SER A 131 16.36 18.74 0.49
N GLU A 132 15.91 17.95 -0.51
CA GLU A 132 16.80 17.43 -1.57
C GLU A 132 16.42 17.80 -3.02
N LEU A 133 15.56 18.81 -3.26
CA LEU A 133 15.22 19.19 -4.64
C LEU A 133 15.98 20.42 -5.13
N SER A 134 17.21 20.18 -5.59
CA SER A 134 17.97 21.09 -6.44
C SER A 134 17.42 21.06 -7.89
N LYS A 135 16.35 21.84 -8.09
CA LYS A 135 15.75 22.36 -9.34
C LYS A 135 15.37 21.42 -10.50
N THR A 136 14.07 21.10 -10.55
CA THR A 136 13.16 21.16 -11.72
C THR A 136 11.81 21.69 -11.20
N SER A 137 11.40 22.92 -11.55
CA SER A 137 10.36 23.68 -10.82
C SER A 137 8.99 23.00 -10.78
N ASP A 138 8.56 22.42 -11.89
CA ASP A 138 7.19 21.94 -12.05
C ASP A 138 7.02 20.53 -11.46
N MET A 139 8.02 19.67 -11.63
CA MET A 139 8.09 18.35 -10.98
C MET A 139 8.19 18.47 -9.45
N THR A 140 8.99 19.44 -8.96
CA THR A 140 9.12 19.68 -7.52
C THR A 140 7.80 20.15 -6.90
N PHE A 141 7.06 21.03 -7.61
CA PHE A 141 5.74 21.46 -7.15
C PHE A 141 4.75 20.30 -7.11
N ALA A 142 4.69 19.49 -8.18
CA ALA A 142 3.81 18.32 -8.24
C ALA A 142 4.13 17.29 -7.13
N VAL A 143 5.41 17.02 -6.87
CA VAL A 143 5.84 16.12 -5.79
C VAL A 143 5.48 16.69 -4.41
N LYS A 144 5.71 17.98 -4.16
CA LYS A 144 5.32 18.61 -2.89
C LYS A 144 3.81 18.58 -2.67
N LEU A 145 3.04 18.91 -3.71
CA LEU A 145 1.58 18.90 -3.64
C LEU A 145 1.04 17.49 -3.38
N SER A 146 1.57 16.47 -4.07
CA SER A 146 1.18 15.07 -3.83
C SER A 146 1.57 14.59 -2.43
N LEU A 147 2.75 14.97 -1.91
CA LEU A 147 3.16 14.66 -0.53
C LEU A 147 2.21 15.29 0.50
N ILE A 148 1.84 16.57 0.33
CA ILE A 148 0.89 17.27 1.21
C ILE A 148 -0.47 16.57 1.16
N LEU A 149 -0.95 16.24 -0.04
CA LEU A 149 -2.24 15.56 -0.23
C LEU A 149 -2.22 14.16 0.41
N CYS A 150 -1.18 13.37 0.21
CA CYS A 150 -1.02 12.06 0.85
C CYS A 150 -0.97 12.18 2.37
N ALA A 151 -0.21 13.14 2.91
CA ALA A 151 -0.13 13.38 4.35
C ALA A 151 -1.49 13.78 4.93
N ALA A 152 -2.25 14.64 4.23
CA ALA A 152 -3.59 15.04 4.64
C ALA A 152 -4.58 13.86 4.63
N ILE A 153 -4.58 13.05 3.57
CA ILE A 153 -5.44 11.85 3.46
C ILE A 153 -5.10 10.85 4.57
N TYR A 154 -3.83 10.49 4.76
CA TYR A 154 -3.45 9.54 5.80
C TYR A 154 -3.75 10.06 7.21
N SER A 155 -3.53 11.35 7.47
CA SER A 155 -3.88 11.94 8.76
C SER A 155 -5.40 11.91 8.98
N ALA A 156 -6.20 12.23 7.96
CA ALA A 156 -7.65 12.18 8.04
C ALA A 156 -8.16 10.76 8.29
N VAL A 157 -7.68 9.76 7.52
CA VAL A 157 -8.06 8.36 7.70
C VAL A 157 -7.67 7.85 9.10
N GLY A 158 -6.47 8.20 9.59
CA GLY A 158 -6.03 7.82 10.93
C GLY A 158 -6.86 8.45 12.03
N VAL A 159 -7.13 9.77 11.95
CA VAL A 159 -7.92 10.50 12.96
C VAL A 159 -9.37 10.02 12.96
N PHE A 160 -10.05 10.04 11.81
CA PHE A 160 -11.46 9.63 11.73
C PHE A 160 -11.65 8.13 11.96
N GLY A 161 -10.70 7.31 11.51
CA GLY A 161 -10.69 5.88 11.76
C GLY A 161 -10.62 5.55 13.25
N TYR A 162 -9.69 6.16 13.98
CA TYR A 162 -9.58 5.99 15.42
C TYR A 162 -10.77 6.58 16.17
N LEU A 163 -11.33 7.72 15.73
CA LEU A 163 -12.55 8.27 16.31
C LEU A 163 -13.76 7.34 16.14
N LEU A 164 -13.81 6.57 15.05
CA LEU A 164 -14.93 5.68 14.74
C LEU A 164 -14.86 4.34 15.50
N PHE A 165 -13.66 3.77 15.67
CA PHE A 165 -13.49 2.42 16.24
C PHE A 165 -12.74 2.38 17.57
N GLY A 166 -12.07 3.47 17.97
CA GLY A 166 -11.32 3.59 19.22
C GLY A 166 -10.27 2.49 19.39
N GLU A 167 -10.22 1.92 20.59
CA GLU A 167 -9.31 0.81 20.95
C GLU A 167 -9.65 -0.50 20.24
N SER A 168 -10.83 -0.61 19.62
CA SER A 168 -11.23 -1.81 18.85
C SER A 168 -10.75 -1.78 17.39
N THR A 169 -9.91 -0.80 17.01
CA THR A 169 -9.39 -0.68 15.64
C THR A 169 -8.51 -1.87 15.27
N MET A 170 -9.00 -2.71 14.36
CA MET A 170 -8.20 -3.81 13.78
C MET A 170 -7.07 -3.32 12.87
N ALA A 171 -6.06 -4.18 12.66
CA ALA A 171 -4.92 -3.91 11.77
C ALA A 171 -5.34 -3.58 10.34
N ASP A 172 -6.42 -4.20 9.85
CA ASP A 172 -7.14 -3.73 8.67
C ASP A 172 -8.40 -2.97 9.12
N ILE A 173 -8.35 -1.65 8.98
CA ILE A 173 -9.47 -0.79 9.39
C ILE A 173 -10.76 -1.12 8.64
N LEU A 174 -10.66 -1.67 7.43
CA LEU A 174 -11.80 -1.99 6.56
C LEU A 174 -12.66 -3.13 7.09
N VAL A 175 -12.05 -4.02 7.88
CA VAL A 175 -12.79 -5.10 8.56
C VAL A 175 -13.70 -4.51 9.64
N ASN A 176 -13.33 -3.39 10.26
CA ASN A 176 -14.17 -2.74 11.26
C ASN A 176 -15.44 -2.12 10.65
N PHE A 177 -15.39 -1.68 9.38
CA PHE A 177 -16.57 -1.24 8.64
C PHE A 177 -17.58 -2.35 8.32
N ASN A 178 -17.28 -3.61 8.69
CA ASN A 178 -18.25 -4.70 8.66
C ASN A 178 -19.21 -4.69 9.87
N GLN A 179 -18.95 -3.86 10.88
CA GLN A 179 -19.83 -3.75 12.03
C GLN A 179 -21.04 -2.88 11.66
N ASN A 180 -22.24 -3.46 11.75
CA ASN A 180 -23.48 -2.75 11.43
C ASN A 180 -23.70 -1.61 12.44
N PHE A 181 -23.48 -0.36 12.02
CA PHE A 181 -24.07 0.80 12.68
C PHE A 181 -25.58 0.68 12.45
N GLY A 182 -26.32 0.15 13.44
CA GLY A 182 -27.69 -0.43 13.35
C GLY A 182 -28.85 0.41 12.77
N SER A 183 -28.60 1.23 11.75
CA SER A 183 -29.56 1.86 10.85
C SER A 183 -29.36 1.32 9.43
N GLU A 184 -30.43 1.25 8.62
CA GLU A 184 -30.34 0.83 7.22
C GLU A 184 -29.40 1.72 6.39
N ALA A 185 -29.36 3.02 6.70
CA ALA A 185 -28.44 3.98 6.09
C ALA A 185 -26.97 3.67 6.44
N GLY A 186 -26.69 3.25 7.68
CA GLY A 186 -25.35 2.87 8.12
C GLY A 186 -24.79 1.65 7.38
N SER A 187 -25.63 0.64 7.15
CA SER A 187 -25.23 -0.55 6.36
C SER A 187 -24.88 -0.19 4.91
N LEU A 188 -25.65 0.69 4.28
CA LEU A 188 -25.38 1.13 2.90
C LEU A 188 -24.10 1.95 2.80
N LEU A 189 -23.83 2.83 3.78
CA LEU A 189 -22.60 3.61 3.84
C LEU A 189 -21.37 2.70 4.04
N ASN A 190 -21.47 1.70 4.91
CA ASN A 190 -20.42 0.71 5.13
C ASN A 190 -20.09 -0.07 3.84
N ASP A 191 -21.10 -0.60 3.16
CA ASP A 191 -20.92 -1.32 1.90
C ASP A 191 -20.30 -0.40 0.83
N THR A 192 -20.75 0.86 0.76
CA THR A 192 -20.22 1.86 -0.17
C THR A 192 -18.73 2.14 0.11
N VAL A 193 -18.34 2.31 1.37
CA VAL A 193 -16.94 2.55 1.77
C VAL A 193 -16.07 1.36 1.39
N ARG A 194 -16.48 0.15 1.75
CA ARG A 194 -15.75 -1.08 1.46
C ARG A 194 -15.59 -1.29 -0.05
N LEU A 195 -16.66 -1.08 -0.82
CA LEU A 195 -16.67 -1.23 -2.27
C LEU A 195 -15.81 -0.15 -2.96
N SER A 196 -15.90 1.11 -2.51
CA SER A 196 -15.09 2.21 -3.05
C SER A 196 -13.59 1.95 -2.89
N TYR A 197 -13.18 1.39 -1.74
CA TYR A 197 -11.79 1.02 -1.49
C TYR A 197 -11.34 -0.19 -2.32
N VAL A 198 -12.16 -1.23 -2.42
CA VAL A 198 -11.84 -2.40 -3.27
C VAL A 198 -11.63 -1.97 -4.72
N PHE A 199 -12.53 -1.15 -5.26
CA PHE A 199 -12.35 -0.62 -6.61
C PHE A 199 -11.15 0.30 -6.72
N HIS A 200 -10.88 1.12 -5.70
CA HIS A 200 -9.66 1.93 -5.65
C HIS A 200 -8.41 1.06 -5.81
N LEU A 201 -8.25 0.01 -4.99
CA LEU A 201 -7.11 -0.91 -5.06
C LEU A 201 -7.02 -1.64 -6.41
N MET A 202 -8.15 -2.16 -6.90
CA MET A 202 -8.20 -2.83 -8.20
C MET A 202 -7.74 -1.93 -9.36
N LEU A 203 -7.99 -0.61 -9.28
CA LEU A 203 -7.59 0.36 -10.29
C LEU A 203 -6.16 0.89 -10.12
N VAL A 204 -5.59 0.85 -8.90
CA VAL A 204 -4.17 1.16 -8.66
C VAL A 204 -3.27 0.04 -9.18
N PHE A 205 -3.68 -1.21 -8.98
CA PHE A 205 -2.88 -2.39 -9.29
C PHE A 205 -2.23 -2.38 -10.70
N PRO A 206 -2.97 -2.09 -11.79
CA PRO A 206 -2.40 -2.13 -13.14
C PRO A 206 -1.28 -1.12 -13.38
N LEU A 207 -1.30 0.02 -12.67
CA LEU A 207 -0.24 1.04 -12.73
C LEU A 207 1.05 0.50 -12.09
N LEU A 208 0.94 -0.09 -10.90
CA LEU A 208 2.07 -0.69 -10.20
C LEU A 208 2.62 -1.88 -10.99
N ASN A 209 1.76 -2.77 -11.47
CA ASN A 209 2.17 -3.91 -12.28
C ASN A 209 2.82 -3.47 -13.61
N PHE A 210 2.37 -2.36 -14.21
CA PHE A 210 3.02 -1.79 -15.39
C PHE A 210 4.48 -1.40 -15.09
N SER A 211 4.72 -0.63 -14.03
CA SER A 211 6.07 -0.22 -13.62
C SER A 211 6.93 -1.45 -13.32
N LEU A 212 6.42 -2.40 -12.54
CA LEU A 212 7.14 -3.62 -12.19
C LEU A 212 7.54 -4.44 -13.42
N ARG A 213 6.62 -4.60 -14.37
CA ARG A 213 6.86 -5.33 -15.61
C ARG A 213 7.95 -4.68 -16.46
N CYS A 214 7.98 -3.35 -16.54
CA CYS A 214 9.03 -2.62 -17.25
C CYS A 214 10.40 -2.82 -16.58
N ASN A 215 10.45 -2.79 -15.25
CA ASN A 215 11.68 -3.03 -14.49
C ASN A 215 12.21 -4.47 -14.67
N ILE A 216 11.33 -5.47 -14.64
CA ILE A 216 11.71 -6.86 -14.90
C ILE A 216 12.19 -7.04 -16.35
N ASP A 217 11.53 -6.40 -17.33
CA ASP A 217 11.97 -6.46 -18.73
C ASP A 217 13.34 -5.80 -18.93
N GLU A 218 13.60 -4.66 -18.31
CA GLU A 218 14.90 -3.97 -18.36
C GLU A 218 16.00 -4.79 -17.66
N LEU A 219 15.67 -5.41 -16.52
CA LEU A 219 16.59 -6.25 -15.75
C LEU A 219 16.98 -7.53 -16.51
N LEU A 220 16.00 -8.23 -17.09
CA LEU A 220 16.23 -9.51 -17.79
C LEU A 220 16.70 -9.32 -19.23
N PHE A 221 16.27 -8.24 -19.90
CA PHE A 221 16.46 -8.02 -21.33
C PHE A 221 16.94 -6.60 -21.68
N PRO A 222 18.07 -6.12 -21.11
CA PRO A 222 18.50 -4.73 -21.22
C PRO A 222 18.83 -4.27 -22.66
N LYS A 223 19.09 -5.19 -23.60
CA LYS A 223 19.50 -4.88 -24.99
C LYS A 223 18.38 -5.10 -26.01
N ARG A 224 17.16 -5.42 -25.59
CA ARG A 224 16.05 -5.79 -26.48
C ARG A 224 15.13 -4.59 -26.76
N PRO A 225 14.39 -4.58 -27.88
CA PRO A 225 13.44 -3.52 -28.20
C PRO A 225 12.32 -3.41 -27.15
N PRO A 226 11.59 -2.28 -27.09
CA PRO A 226 10.60 -2.00 -26.04
C PRO A 226 9.51 -3.07 -25.95
N LEU A 227 9.07 -3.38 -24.73
CA LEU A 227 8.17 -4.49 -24.41
C LEU A 227 6.86 -4.52 -25.21
N ALA A 228 6.33 -3.36 -25.61
CA ALA A 228 5.12 -3.26 -26.42
C ALA A 228 5.25 -3.92 -27.81
N SER A 229 6.47 -4.10 -28.32
CA SER A 229 6.74 -4.66 -29.66
C SER A 229 6.69 -6.19 -29.71
N HIS A 230 6.90 -6.88 -28.58
CA HIS A 230 6.98 -8.35 -28.52
C HIS A 230 5.83 -8.94 -27.68
N PRO A 231 4.73 -9.42 -28.32
CA PRO A 231 3.54 -9.86 -27.62
C PRO A 231 3.77 -11.10 -26.75
N THR A 232 4.62 -12.02 -27.19
CA THR A 232 4.94 -13.26 -26.45
C THR A 232 5.70 -12.97 -25.17
N ARG A 233 6.70 -12.10 -25.23
CA ARG A 233 7.47 -11.64 -24.04
C ARG A 233 6.57 -10.87 -23.08
N PHE A 234 5.75 -9.97 -23.60
CA PHE A 234 4.78 -9.22 -22.82
C PHE A 234 3.83 -10.15 -22.05
N MET A 235 3.28 -11.16 -22.74
CA MET A 235 2.35 -12.11 -22.14
C MET A 235 3.06 -13.00 -21.12
N SER A 236 4.25 -13.52 -21.44
CA SER A 236 5.02 -14.38 -20.54
C SER A 236 5.37 -13.68 -19.23
N ILE A 237 5.92 -12.46 -19.27
CA ILE A 237 6.26 -11.72 -18.04
C ILE A 237 5.00 -11.41 -17.24
N THR A 238 3.91 -11.01 -17.91
CA THR A 238 2.65 -10.68 -17.24
C THR A 238 2.03 -11.89 -16.55
N ILE A 239 1.93 -13.04 -17.22
CA ILE A 239 1.39 -14.27 -16.64
C ILE A 239 2.26 -14.74 -15.48
N SER A 240 3.58 -14.75 -15.65
CA SER A 240 4.50 -15.17 -14.58
C SER A 240 4.39 -14.26 -13.36
N LEU A 241 4.28 -12.95 -13.57
CA LEU A 241 4.15 -11.97 -12.48
C LEU A 241 2.82 -12.11 -11.74
N LEU A 242 1.70 -12.21 -12.47
CA LEU A 242 0.38 -12.42 -11.86
C LEU A 242 0.30 -13.78 -11.13
N GLY A 243 0.91 -14.83 -11.69
CA GLY A 243 1.00 -16.13 -11.05
C GLY A 243 1.80 -16.10 -9.75
N LEU A 244 2.94 -15.40 -9.74
CA LEU A 244 3.76 -15.22 -8.54
C LEU A 244 3.00 -14.46 -7.44
N ILE A 245 2.34 -13.35 -7.81
CA ILE A 245 1.54 -12.55 -6.88
C ILE A 245 0.36 -13.37 -6.33
N TYR A 246 -0.32 -14.14 -7.16
CA TYR A 246 -1.41 -15.03 -6.73
C TYR A 246 -0.95 -16.06 -5.70
N VAL A 247 0.16 -16.76 -5.98
CA VAL A 247 0.73 -17.75 -5.06
C VAL A 247 1.11 -17.10 -3.74
N ALA A 248 1.79 -15.95 -3.78
CA ALA A 248 2.19 -15.25 -2.57
C ALA A 248 1.00 -14.68 -1.77
N ALA A 249 -0.08 -14.23 -2.43
CA ALA A 249 -1.31 -13.80 -1.76
C ALA A 249 -2.05 -14.95 -1.04
N ILE A 250 -1.95 -16.18 -1.56
CA ILE A 250 -2.48 -17.37 -0.88
C ILE A 250 -1.62 -17.74 0.33
N LEU A 251 -0.29 -17.66 0.20
CA LEU A 251 0.65 -18.03 1.25
C LEU A 251 0.65 -17.06 2.44
N ILE A 252 0.32 -15.79 2.21
CA ILE A 252 0.30 -14.76 3.25
C ILE A 252 -1.15 -14.46 3.64
N PRO A 253 -1.66 -15.02 4.75
CA PRO A 253 -3.05 -14.86 5.16
C PRO A 253 -3.33 -13.50 5.79
N SER A 254 -2.32 -12.80 6.32
CA SER A 254 -2.50 -11.51 6.98
C SER A 254 -1.77 -10.37 6.24
N ILE A 255 -2.51 -9.29 6.00
CA ILE A 255 -1.97 -8.06 5.40
C ILE A 255 -0.91 -7.42 6.32
N TRP A 256 -1.09 -7.56 7.63
CA TRP A 256 -0.22 -6.99 8.65
C TRP A 256 1.22 -7.51 8.55
N TYR A 257 1.41 -8.82 8.38
CA TYR A 257 2.76 -9.38 8.20
C TYR A 257 3.41 -8.83 6.92
N SER A 258 2.66 -8.73 5.82
CA SER A 258 3.15 -8.14 4.57
C SER A 258 3.68 -6.72 4.82
N PHE A 259 2.86 -5.83 5.41
CA PHE A 259 3.28 -4.44 5.65
C PHE A 259 4.49 -4.31 6.58
N GLN A 260 4.57 -5.14 7.62
CA GLN A 260 5.70 -5.13 8.55
C GLN A 260 7.02 -5.52 7.87
N PHE A 261 7.00 -6.58 7.04
CA PHE A 261 8.19 -7.00 6.31
C PHE A 261 8.58 -5.96 5.26
N ILE A 262 7.64 -5.51 4.43
CA ILE A 262 7.90 -4.50 3.38
C ILE A 262 8.44 -3.20 3.96
N GLY A 263 7.86 -2.75 5.07
CA GLY A 263 8.28 -1.51 5.75
C GLY A 263 9.65 -1.63 6.41
N SER A 264 10.02 -2.81 6.91
CA SER A 264 11.32 -3.01 7.55
C SER A 264 12.46 -3.30 6.57
N THR A 265 12.17 -3.82 5.37
CA THR A 265 13.17 -4.11 4.34
C THR A 265 13.22 -3.01 3.28
N SER A 266 12.26 -2.99 2.37
CA SER A 266 12.33 -2.20 1.14
C SER A 266 12.20 -0.70 1.38
N ALA A 267 11.35 -0.28 2.33
CA ALA A 267 11.26 1.14 2.68
C ALA A 267 12.57 1.66 3.29
N VAL A 268 13.21 0.88 4.18
CA VAL A 268 14.50 1.24 4.77
C VAL A 268 15.61 1.27 3.72
N CYS A 269 15.63 0.29 2.81
CA CYS A 269 16.56 0.24 1.70
C CYS A 269 16.48 1.49 0.82
N ILE A 270 15.27 1.88 0.41
CA ILE A 270 15.05 3.01 -0.51
C ILE A 270 15.25 4.36 0.20
N ALA A 271 14.78 4.51 1.44
CA ALA A 271 14.84 5.79 2.13
C ALA A 271 16.24 6.12 2.66
N PHE A 272 17.01 5.13 3.09
CA PHE A 272 18.27 5.36 3.82
C PHE A 272 19.48 4.69 3.18
N ILE A 273 19.37 3.43 2.78
CA ILE A 273 20.53 2.65 2.31
C ILE A 273 20.97 3.11 0.92
N PHE A 274 20.06 3.20 -0.05
CA PHE A 274 20.41 3.61 -1.42
C PHE A 274 20.92 5.05 -1.51
N PRO A 275 20.25 6.07 -0.90
CA PRO A 275 20.78 7.43 -0.91
C PRO A 275 22.16 7.52 -0.24
N GLY A 276 22.34 6.84 0.90
CA GLY A 276 23.65 6.75 1.57
C GLY A 276 24.71 6.09 0.69
N ALA A 277 24.37 5.00 0.01
CA ALA A 277 25.29 4.29 -0.87
C ALA A 277 25.69 5.13 -2.10
N ILE A 278 24.74 5.88 -2.67
CA ILE A 278 25.01 6.82 -3.76
C ILE A 278 25.94 7.95 -3.30
N ALA A 279 25.70 8.53 -2.12
CA ALA A 279 26.55 9.57 -1.54
C ALA A 279 27.98 9.06 -1.25
N LEU A 280 28.14 7.80 -0.84
CA LEU A 280 29.44 7.17 -0.63
C LEU A 280 30.16 6.85 -1.95
N ARG A 281 29.41 6.39 -2.97
CA ARG A 281 29.92 6.06 -4.31
C ARG A 281 29.95 7.30 -5.21
N ASP A 282 30.34 8.43 -4.64
CA ASP A 282 30.46 9.67 -5.37
C ASP A 282 31.63 9.61 -6.36
N ALA A 283 31.28 9.42 -7.64
CA ALA A 283 32.22 9.35 -8.75
C ALA A 283 32.78 10.72 -9.17
N HIS A 284 32.12 11.82 -8.76
CA HIS A 284 32.47 13.19 -9.18
C HIS A 284 33.19 13.99 -8.09
N GLY A 285 33.36 13.43 -6.89
CA GLY A 285 34.12 14.04 -5.79
C GLY A 285 33.47 15.29 -5.18
N ILE A 286 32.15 15.45 -5.33
CA ILE A 286 31.34 16.55 -4.82
C ILE A 286 31.08 16.40 -3.30
N SER A 287 31.05 15.16 -2.78
CA SER A 287 30.69 14.82 -1.41
C SER A 287 31.83 15.12 -0.42
N THR A 288 31.53 15.92 0.61
CA THR A 288 32.50 16.28 1.65
C THR A 288 32.76 15.12 2.60
N ARG A 289 33.86 15.18 3.39
CA ARG A 289 34.15 14.17 4.43
C ARG A 289 33.00 14.01 5.44
N ARG A 290 32.27 15.08 5.74
CA ARG A 290 31.13 15.04 6.67
C ARG A 290 29.95 14.29 6.06
N ASP A 291 29.66 14.53 4.79
CA ASP A 291 28.57 13.87 4.07
C ASP A 291 28.82 12.36 3.97
N LYS A 292 30.07 11.95 3.72
CA LYS A 292 30.46 10.53 3.71
C LYS A 292 30.30 9.86 5.09
N ILE A 293 30.65 10.56 6.17
CA ILE A 293 30.45 10.06 7.53
C ILE A 293 28.95 9.93 7.83
N MET A 294 28.15 10.93 7.49
CA MET A 294 26.69 10.90 7.66
C MET A 294 26.05 9.79 6.85
N ALA A 295 26.43 9.61 5.58
CA ALA A 295 25.93 8.55 4.72
C ALA A 295 26.27 7.15 5.25
N SER A 296 27.50 6.95 5.72
CA SER A 296 27.92 5.70 6.36
C SER A 296 27.11 5.41 7.63
N LEU A 297 26.91 6.43 8.47
CA LEU A 297 26.09 6.32 9.68
C LEU A 297 24.63 5.98 9.35
N MET A 298 24.05 6.60 8.33
CA MET A 298 22.68 6.32 7.86
C MET A 298 22.52 4.87 7.42
N ILE A 299 23.45 4.34 6.62
CA ILE A 299 23.42 2.93 6.18
C ILE A 299 23.54 1.98 7.39
N PHE A 300 24.46 2.28 8.32
CA PHE A 300 24.67 1.44 9.49
C PHE A 300 23.43 1.40 10.40
N LEU A 301 22.87 2.56 10.74
CA LEU A 301 21.67 2.66 11.56
C LEU A 301 20.45 2.02 10.88
N ALA A 302 20.29 2.23 9.57
CA ALA A 302 19.24 1.62 8.77
C ALA A 302 19.34 0.08 8.81
N GLY A 303 20.53 -0.47 8.57
CA GLY A 303 20.76 -1.92 8.64
C GLY A 303 20.46 -2.49 10.02
N LEU A 304 20.90 -1.82 11.10
CA LEU A 304 20.61 -2.26 12.47
C LEU A 304 19.11 -2.22 12.76
N ALA A 305 18.41 -1.15 12.37
CA ALA A 305 16.97 -1.02 12.56
C ALA A 305 16.18 -2.09 11.79
N SER A 306 16.56 -2.39 10.53
CA SER A 306 15.95 -3.47 9.75
C SER A 306 16.14 -4.84 10.40
N ILE A 307 17.35 -5.15 10.91
CA ILE A 307 17.61 -6.43 11.59
C ILE A 307 16.75 -6.57 12.84
N ILE A 308 16.66 -5.52 13.66
CA ILE A 308 15.84 -5.52 14.88
C ILE A 308 14.35 -5.66 14.54
N ALA A 309 13.88 -4.96 13.51
CA ALA A 309 12.48 -5.02 13.09
C ALA A 309 12.13 -6.43 12.56
N ILE A 310 12.96 -7.01 11.70
CA ILE A 310 12.74 -8.34 11.13
C ILE A 310 12.78 -9.41 12.22
N SER A 311 13.76 -9.34 13.15
CA SER A 311 13.85 -10.32 14.23
C SER A 311 12.62 -10.25 15.16
N SER A 312 12.17 -9.04 15.50
CA SER A 312 10.95 -8.81 16.27
C SER A 312 9.71 -9.37 15.56
N ASN A 313 9.57 -9.11 14.25
CA ASN A 313 8.44 -9.60 13.46
C ASN A 313 8.42 -11.14 13.40
N ILE A 314 9.58 -11.77 13.23
CA ILE A 314 9.70 -13.24 13.23
C ILE A 314 9.33 -13.80 14.61
N THR A 315 9.83 -13.20 15.71
CA THR A 315 9.48 -13.68 17.06
C THR A 315 7.98 -13.58 17.33
N ASN A 316 7.32 -12.49 16.89
CA ASN A 316 5.88 -12.31 17.05
C ASN A 316 5.04 -13.20 16.12
N ALA A 317 5.62 -13.70 15.02
CA ALA A 317 4.93 -14.60 14.10
C ALA A 317 4.99 -16.07 14.55
N VAL A 318 5.98 -16.42 15.39
CA VAL A 318 6.19 -17.78 15.91
C VAL A 318 5.57 -17.98 17.29
N SER A 319 5.39 -16.90 18.07
CA SER A 319 4.71 -16.89 19.37
C SER A 319 3.19 -16.93 19.23
#